data_AF-X0U3M6-F1
#
_entry.id   AF-X0U3M6-F1
#
_cell.length_a   1.000
_cell.length_b   1.000
_cell.length_c   1.000
_cell.angle_alpha   90.00
_cell.angle_beta   90.00
_cell.angle_gamma   90.00
#
_symmetry.space_group_name_H-M   'P 1'
#
loop_
_entity.id
_entity.type
_entity.pdbx_description
1 polymer ?
#
loop_
_entity_poly.entity_id
_entity_poly.type
_entity_poly.pdbx_seq_one_letter_code
_entity_poly.pdbx_strand_id
1 'polypeptide(L)'
;MIRDTLLILFVLLFPSITIYAARRYKLFKLISPVVLCYLTGLLIANLSFIPVNSSLFKTVAGIVVPLAIPLLLFSTYFVRWLRYAKSAVLSFMLCVISVIISSIVAICFFTDFPEESWKLAGMMVGVYTGGTPNMSAIGLSINVKEETFILLNAADVVLSGIYLIFLITVAQRLLLKFLP
;
A
#
# COMPACT_ATOMS: atom_id res chain seq x y z
N MET A 1 3.66 26.84 -7.15
CA MET A 1 3.94 27.30 -5.75
C MET A 1 2.67 27.32 -4.90
N ILE A 2 1.80 28.34 -4.94
CA ILE A 2 0.63 28.43 -4.01
C ILE A 2 -0.28 27.18 -4.08
N ARG A 3 -0.55 26.67 -5.30
CA ARG A 3 -1.37 25.46 -5.50
C ARG A 3 -0.72 24.20 -4.90
N ASP A 4 0.58 24.05 -5.06
CA ASP A 4 1.35 22.92 -4.53
C ASP A 4 1.35 22.95 -2.99
N THR A 5 1.47 24.14 -2.40
CA THR A 5 1.40 24.32 -0.94
C THR A 5 0.03 23.96 -0.40
N LEU A 6 -1.05 24.34 -1.09
CA LEU A 6 -2.42 23.97 -0.74
C LEU A 6 -2.63 22.45 -0.82
N LEU A 7 -2.09 21.80 -1.84
CA LEU A 7 -2.18 20.35 -2.00
C LEU A 7 -1.41 19.59 -0.92
N ILE A 8 -0.21 20.04 -0.54
CA ILE A 8 0.55 19.47 0.58
C ILE A 8 -0.23 19.63 1.88
N LEU A 9 -0.73 20.83 2.15
CA LEU A 9 -1.53 21.11 3.35
C LEU A 9 -2.77 20.23 3.41
N PHE A 10 -3.44 20.04 2.27
CA PHE A 10 -4.56 19.12 2.14
C PHE A 10 -4.16 17.68 2.50
N VAL A 11 -3.09 17.14 1.91
CA VAL A 11 -2.65 15.76 2.20
C VAL A 11 -2.24 15.55 3.66
N LEU A 12 -1.70 16.57 4.32
CA LEU A 12 -1.36 16.50 5.75
C LEU A 12 -2.58 16.57 6.67
N LEU A 13 -3.57 17.42 6.34
CA LEU A 13 -4.75 17.64 7.19
C LEU A 13 -5.88 16.65 6.92
N PHE A 14 -6.02 16.15 5.70
CA PHE A 14 -7.13 15.31 5.29
C PHE A 14 -7.26 14.02 6.13
N PRO A 15 -6.19 13.29 6.47
CA PRO A 15 -6.28 12.13 7.37
C PRO A 15 -6.85 12.49 8.75
N SER A 16 -6.50 13.66 9.30
CA SER A 16 -7.07 14.13 10.57
C SER A 16 -8.56 14.43 10.45
N ILE A 17 -8.98 15.02 9.33
CA ILE A 17 -10.40 15.30 9.04
C ILE A 17 -11.19 13.99 8.91
N THR A 18 -10.68 12.99 8.19
CA THR A 18 -11.37 11.70 8.01
C THR A 18 -11.48 10.92 9.32
N ILE A 19 -10.43 10.95 10.17
CA ILE A 19 -10.48 10.37 11.52
C ILE A 19 -11.52 11.07 12.40
N TYR A 20 -11.55 12.41 12.38
CA TYR A 20 -12.54 13.18 13.13
C TYR A 20 -13.96 12.88 12.66
N ALA A 21 -14.19 12.85 11.35
CA ALA A 21 -15.47 12.52 10.75
C ALA A 21 -15.92 11.07 11.09
N ALA A 22 -15.00 10.11 11.08
CA ALA A 22 -15.29 8.71 11.45
C ALA A 22 -15.73 8.53 12.91
N ARG A 23 -15.27 9.42 13.81
CA ARG A 23 -15.72 9.44 15.21
C ARG A 23 -17.14 9.99 15.36
N ARG A 24 -17.57 10.88 14.47
CA ARG A 24 -18.86 11.59 14.58
C ARG A 24 -19.98 10.98 13.73
N TYR A 25 -19.67 10.40 12.58
CA TYR A 25 -20.66 9.94 11.61
C TYR A 25 -20.54 8.44 11.34
N LYS A 26 -21.66 7.71 11.47
CA LYS A 26 -21.72 6.25 11.26
C LYS A 26 -21.28 5.81 9.85
N LEU A 27 -21.54 6.63 8.82
CA LEU A 27 -21.14 6.36 7.44
C LEU A 27 -19.60 6.31 7.28
N PHE A 28 -18.90 7.21 7.97
CA PHE A 28 -17.43 7.29 7.99
C PHE A 28 -16.80 6.28 8.94
N LYS A 29 -17.59 5.68 9.84
CA LYS A 29 -17.17 4.52 10.64
C LYS A 29 -17.18 3.23 9.81
N LEU A 30 -18.08 3.12 8.83
CA LEU A 30 -18.18 1.97 7.93
C LEU A 30 -17.01 1.92 6.94
N ILE A 31 -16.63 3.09 6.41
CA ILE A 31 -15.51 3.24 5.47
C ILE A 31 -14.31 3.72 6.27
N SER A 32 -13.37 2.82 6.61
CA SER A 32 -12.16 3.13 7.39
C SER A 32 -11.51 4.44 6.91
N PRO A 33 -11.04 5.33 7.83
CA PRO A 33 -10.36 6.57 7.45
C PRO A 33 -9.24 6.39 6.42
N VAL A 34 -8.54 5.25 6.47
CA VAL A 34 -7.49 4.88 5.52
C VAL A 34 -8.05 4.75 4.10
N VAL A 35 -9.18 4.07 3.94
CA VAL A 35 -9.84 3.85 2.63
C VAL A 35 -10.28 5.19 2.03
N LEU A 36 -10.80 6.11 2.86
CA LEU A 36 -11.19 7.44 2.41
C LEU A 36 -10.00 8.27 1.91
N CYS A 37 -8.86 8.19 2.59
CA CYS A 37 -7.62 8.84 2.14
C CYS A 37 -7.17 8.29 0.78
N TYR A 38 -7.19 6.97 0.59
CA TYR A 38 -6.85 6.34 -0.69
C TYR A 38 -7.79 6.77 -1.82
N LEU A 39 -9.10 6.64 -1.62
CA LEU A 39 -10.10 7.01 -2.63
C LEU A 39 -9.98 8.48 -3.03
N THR A 40 -9.80 9.36 -2.04
CA THR A 40 -9.67 10.79 -2.30
C THR A 40 -8.38 11.12 -3.06
N GLY A 41 -7.26 10.48 -2.69
CA GLY A 41 -6.00 10.62 -3.43
C GLY A 41 -6.10 10.13 -4.86
N LEU A 42 -6.75 8.98 -5.09
CA LEU A 42 -6.96 8.41 -6.42
C LEU A 42 -7.85 9.32 -7.27
N LEU A 43 -8.95 9.85 -6.72
CA LEU A 43 -9.80 10.82 -7.40
C LEU A 43 -9.01 12.09 -7.78
N ILE A 44 -8.31 12.71 -6.82
CA ILE A 44 -7.51 13.92 -7.08
C ILE A 44 -6.48 13.69 -8.18
N ALA A 45 -5.81 12.53 -8.18
CA ALA A 45 -4.80 12.19 -9.19
C ALA A 45 -5.38 12.01 -10.61
N ASN A 46 -6.67 11.69 -10.73
CA ASN A 46 -7.32 11.44 -12.02
C ASN A 46 -8.20 12.62 -12.51
N LEU A 47 -8.39 13.65 -11.68
CA LEU A 47 -9.14 14.85 -12.07
C LEU A 47 -8.24 15.77 -12.91
N SER A 48 -8.55 15.88 -14.20
CA SER A 48 -7.78 16.67 -15.18
C SER A 48 -7.65 18.16 -14.87
N PHE A 49 -8.50 18.71 -14.00
CA PHE A 49 -8.44 20.11 -13.57
C PHE A 49 -7.49 20.37 -12.39
N ILE A 50 -7.03 19.33 -11.69
CA ILE A 50 -6.07 19.45 -10.59
C ILE A 50 -4.67 19.10 -11.12
N PRO A 51 -3.78 20.06 -11.35
CA PRO A 51 -2.42 19.77 -11.75
C PRO A 51 -1.66 19.13 -10.58
N VAL A 52 -1.44 17.81 -10.65
CA VAL A 52 -0.72 17.05 -9.63
C VAL A 52 0.77 16.97 -9.99
N ASN A 53 1.62 17.54 -9.13
CA ASN A 53 3.06 17.43 -9.27
C ASN A 53 3.55 16.09 -8.68
N SER A 54 3.77 15.10 -9.55
CA SER A 54 4.20 13.76 -9.15
C SER A 54 5.55 13.74 -8.41
N SER A 55 6.51 14.59 -8.82
CA SER A 55 7.83 14.69 -8.18
C SER A 55 7.71 15.17 -6.74
N LEU A 56 6.91 16.21 -6.51
CA LEU A 56 6.66 16.75 -5.16
C LEU A 56 6.06 15.69 -4.22
N PHE A 57 5.05 14.95 -4.68
CA PHE A 57 4.42 13.90 -3.87
C PHE A 57 5.35 12.70 -3.61
N LYS A 58 6.22 12.34 -4.58
CA LYS A 58 7.29 11.35 -4.34
C LYS A 58 8.23 11.83 -3.21
N THR A 59 8.63 13.09 -3.19
CA THR A 59 9.47 13.65 -2.11
C THR A 59 8.75 13.66 -0.76
N VAL A 60 7.48 14.09 -0.72
CA VAL A 60 6.68 14.08 0.52
C VAL A 60 6.54 12.66 1.06
N ALA A 61 6.21 11.68 0.22
CA ALA A 61 6.15 10.28 0.62
C ALA A 61 7.51 9.77 1.13
N GLY A 62 8.61 10.13 0.46
CA GLY A 62 9.98 9.80 0.86
C GLY A 62 10.39 10.35 2.24
N ILE A 63 9.74 11.40 2.74
CA ILE A 63 9.97 11.97 4.07
C ILE A 63 8.98 11.39 5.10
N VAL A 64 7.69 11.37 4.76
CA VAL A 64 6.62 10.98 5.67
C VAL A 64 6.67 9.49 6.02
N VAL A 65 6.98 8.61 5.05
CA VAL A 65 7.00 7.16 5.28
C VAL A 65 8.10 6.75 6.28
N PRO A 66 9.37 7.15 6.11
CA PRO A 66 10.41 6.85 7.10
C PRO A 66 10.13 7.45 8.48
N LEU A 67 9.43 8.59 8.57
CA LEU A 67 9.03 9.20 9.84
C LEU A 67 7.87 8.45 10.52
N ALA A 68 6.93 7.92 9.73
CA ALA A 68 5.79 7.18 10.24
C ALA A 68 6.19 5.88 10.96
N ILE A 69 7.24 5.20 10.49
CA ILE A 69 7.71 3.93 11.06
C ILE A 69 8.13 4.08 12.55
N PRO A 70 9.05 5.01 12.93
CA PRO A 70 9.38 5.27 14.33
C PRO A 70 8.19 5.73 15.16
N LEU A 71 7.32 6.60 14.62
CA LEU A 71 6.16 7.11 15.35
C LEU A 71 5.18 5.98 15.70
N LEU A 72 4.93 5.07 14.77
CA LEU A 72 4.14 3.87 15.01
C LEU A 72 4.84 2.97 16.05
N LEU A 73 6.15 2.78 15.93
CA LEU A 73 6.92 1.96 16.86
C LEU A 73 6.89 2.52 18.30
N PHE A 74 7.01 3.85 18.46
CA PHE A 74 6.91 4.53 19.75
C PHE A 74 5.50 4.47 20.36
N SER A 75 4.47 4.41 19.52
CA SER A 75 3.09 4.20 20.00
C SER A 75 2.86 2.79 20.55
N THR A 76 3.73 1.83 20.19
CA THR A 76 3.68 0.45 20.68
C THR A 76 4.59 0.21 21.88
N TYR A 77 4.13 -0.60 22.83
CA TYR A 77 4.96 -1.10 23.92
C TYR A 77 5.97 -2.14 23.41
N PHE A 78 7.09 -1.68 22.84
CA PHE A 78 8.10 -2.51 22.17
C PHE A 78 8.54 -3.73 22.98
N VAL A 79 8.83 -3.55 24.27
CA VAL A 79 9.25 -4.63 25.18
C VAL A 79 8.18 -5.70 25.37
N ARG A 80 6.90 -5.30 25.40
CA ARG A 80 5.77 -6.24 25.53
C ARG A 80 5.50 -6.96 24.21
N TRP A 81 5.72 -6.28 23.09
CA TRP A 81 5.61 -6.85 21.75
C TRP A 81 6.64 -7.96 21.48
N LEU A 82 7.86 -7.82 22.01
CA LEU A 82 8.91 -8.86 21.91
C LEU A 82 8.46 -10.24 22.41
N ARG A 83 7.51 -10.30 23.36
CA ARG A 83 6.91 -11.57 23.82
C ARG A 83 6.16 -12.30 22.70
N TYR A 84 5.56 -11.56 21.76
CA TYR A 84 4.82 -12.09 20.61
C TYR A 84 5.68 -12.18 19.34
N ALA A 85 6.92 -11.68 19.38
CA ALA A 85 7.79 -11.60 18.21
C ALA A 85 7.99 -12.96 17.54
N LYS A 86 8.08 -14.07 18.29
CA LYS A 86 8.21 -15.41 17.70
C LYS A 86 7.04 -15.76 16.77
N SER A 87 5.81 -15.53 17.23
CA SER A 87 4.61 -15.80 16.43
C SER A 87 4.48 -14.82 15.26
N ALA A 88 4.80 -13.54 15.48
CA ALA A 88 4.80 -12.53 14.43
C ALA A 88 5.81 -12.83 13.33
N VAL A 89 7.04 -13.20 13.68
CA VAL A 89 8.11 -13.57 12.75
C VAL A 89 7.73 -14.83 11.98
N LEU A 90 7.19 -15.85 12.65
CA LEU A 90 6.75 -17.07 11.96
C LEU A 90 5.62 -16.77 10.96
N SER A 91 4.63 -15.98 11.36
CA SER A 91 3.54 -15.55 10.48
C SER A 91 4.06 -14.76 9.28
N PHE A 92 5.04 -13.88 9.51
CA PHE A 92 5.69 -13.13 8.44
C PHE A 92 6.49 -14.03 7.50
N MET A 93 7.21 -15.02 8.01
CA MET A 93 7.94 -15.99 7.18
C MET A 93 6.98 -16.80 6.29
N LEU A 94 5.85 -17.25 6.84
CA LEU A 94 4.81 -17.91 6.04
C LEU A 94 4.24 -16.98 4.97
N CYS A 95 4.05 -15.70 5.28
CA CYS A 95 3.64 -14.69 4.31
C CYS A 95 4.68 -14.57 3.17
N VAL A 96 5.96 -14.42 3.50
CA VAL A 96 7.05 -14.33 2.51
C VAL A 96 7.06 -15.56 1.60
N ILE A 97 6.98 -16.77 2.17
CA ILE A 97 6.94 -18.02 1.41
C ILE A 97 5.71 -18.05 0.48
N SER A 98 4.54 -17.67 0.98
CA SER A 98 3.30 -17.61 0.21
C SER A 98 3.42 -16.65 -0.99
N VAL A 99 4.00 -15.47 -0.78
CA VAL A 99 4.22 -14.48 -1.84
C VAL A 99 5.21 -14.99 -2.88
N ILE A 100 6.30 -15.64 -2.47
CA ILE A 100 7.28 -16.25 -3.39
C ILE A 100 6.61 -17.32 -4.25
N ILE A 101 5.88 -18.26 -3.63
CA ILE A 101 5.18 -19.32 -4.34
C ILE A 101 4.16 -18.74 -5.32
N SER A 102 3.35 -17.77 -4.87
CA SER A 102 2.34 -17.14 -5.72
C SER A 102 2.97 -16.41 -6.92
N SER A 103 4.11 -15.76 -6.72
CA SER A 103 4.85 -15.06 -7.79
C SER A 103 5.44 -16.04 -8.81
N ILE A 104 5.98 -17.18 -8.35
CA ILE A 104 6.48 -18.25 -9.23
C ILE A 104 5.33 -18.84 -10.05
N VAL A 105 4.22 -19.19 -9.38
CA VAL A 105 3.02 -19.73 -10.04
C VAL A 105 2.51 -18.75 -11.09
N ALA A 106 2.43 -17.45 -10.77
CA ALA A 106 2.02 -16.44 -11.74
C ALA A 106 2.91 -16.45 -12.99
N ILE A 107 4.24 -16.42 -12.85
CA ILE A 107 5.15 -16.47 -14.01
C ILE A 107 4.94 -17.74 -14.85
N CYS A 108 4.75 -18.89 -14.20
CA CYS A 108 4.55 -20.16 -14.91
C CYS A 108 3.24 -20.23 -15.71
N PHE A 109 2.17 -19.60 -15.22
CA PHE A 109 0.88 -19.56 -15.94
C PHE A 109 0.84 -18.50 -17.05
N PHE A 110 1.63 -17.44 -16.91
CA PHE A 110 1.67 -16.30 -17.82
C PHE A 110 2.92 -16.33 -18.71
N THR A 111 3.19 -17.49 -19.33
CA THR A 111 4.37 -17.76 -20.17
C THR A 111 4.54 -16.86 -21.40
N ASP A 112 3.49 -16.14 -21.81
CA ASP A 112 3.52 -15.22 -22.96
C ASP A 112 4.00 -13.80 -22.61
N PHE A 113 4.45 -13.54 -21.38
CA PHE A 113 4.95 -12.22 -20.96
C PHE A 113 6.41 -11.94 -21.39
N PRO A 114 6.85 -10.67 -21.42
CA PRO A 114 8.15 -10.26 -21.96
C PRO A 114 9.35 -10.91 -21.25
N GLU A 115 10.52 -10.88 -21.91
CA GLU A 115 11.83 -11.37 -21.42
C GLU A 115 12.23 -10.88 -20.00
N GLU A 116 11.56 -9.86 -19.46
CA GLU A 116 11.82 -9.27 -18.14
C GLU A 116 10.80 -9.65 -17.05
N SER A 117 9.97 -10.68 -17.25
CA SER A 117 8.92 -11.09 -16.29
C SER A 117 9.43 -11.39 -14.88
N TRP A 118 10.66 -11.88 -14.76
CA TRP A 118 11.32 -12.11 -13.47
C TRP A 118 11.54 -10.82 -12.69
N LYS A 119 11.74 -9.67 -13.38
CA LYS A 119 11.88 -8.36 -12.74
C LYS A 119 10.57 -7.93 -12.09
N LEU A 120 9.44 -8.14 -12.78
CA LEU A 120 8.11 -7.87 -12.25
C LEU A 120 7.84 -8.70 -11.00
N ALA A 121 8.12 -10.01 -11.05
CA ALA A 121 7.93 -10.89 -9.90
C ALA A 121 8.81 -10.50 -8.71
N GLY A 122 10.09 -10.17 -8.93
CA GLY A 122 10.97 -9.68 -7.87
C GLY A 122 10.42 -8.41 -7.20
N MET A 123 9.91 -7.48 -8.01
CA MET A 123 9.27 -6.26 -7.51
C MET A 123 7.98 -6.53 -6.73
N MET A 124 7.13 -7.47 -7.18
CA MET A 124 5.90 -7.85 -6.48
C MET A 124 6.18 -8.57 -5.15
N VAL A 125 7.20 -9.43 -5.11
CA VAL A 125 7.72 -9.99 -3.84
C VAL A 125 8.16 -8.85 -2.92
N GLY A 126 8.83 -7.83 -3.47
CA GLY A 126 9.20 -6.62 -2.75
C GLY A 126 8.01 -5.89 -2.13
N VAL A 127 6.98 -5.59 -2.93
CA VAL A 127 5.74 -4.93 -2.48
C VAL A 127 5.14 -5.65 -1.27
N TYR A 128 4.95 -6.95 -1.33
CA TYR A 128 4.20 -7.64 -0.27
C TYR A 128 5.04 -8.02 0.95
N THR A 129 6.37 -7.87 0.87
CA THR A 129 7.28 -8.09 2.01
C THR A 129 7.77 -6.79 2.66
N GLY A 130 7.59 -5.64 2.01
CA GLY A 130 8.08 -4.35 2.53
C GLY A 130 7.45 -3.09 1.91
N GLY A 131 6.33 -3.24 1.18
CA GLY A 131 5.60 -2.16 0.53
C GLY A 131 6.27 -1.60 -0.73
N THR A 132 5.67 -0.55 -1.29
CA THR A 132 6.20 0.19 -2.44
C THR A 132 7.65 0.68 -2.28
N PRO A 133 8.14 1.06 -1.08
CA PRO A 133 9.57 1.37 -0.89
C PRO A 133 10.49 0.18 -1.21
N ASN A 134 10.10 -1.04 -0.80
CA ASN A 134 10.88 -2.24 -1.08
C ASN A 134 10.81 -2.63 -2.56
N MET A 135 9.64 -2.50 -3.18
CA MET A 135 9.47 -2.60 -4.64
C MET A 135 10.39 -1.65 -5.41
N SER A 136 10.46 -0.39 -4.97
CA SER A 136 11.33 0.63 -5.59
C SER A 136 12.80 0.29 -5.42
N ALA A 137 13.22 -0.19 -4.25
CA ALA A 137 14.61 -0.58 -4.01
C ALA A 137 15.03 -1.75 -4.91
N ILE A 138 14.18 -2.77 -5.05
CA ILE A 138 14.42 -3.91 -5.95
C ILE A 138 14.40 -3.46 -7.41
N GLY A 139 13.41 -2.67 -7.82
CA GLY A 139 13.31 -2.17 -9.20
C GLY A 139 14.53 -1.36 -9.63
N LEU A 140 15.08 -0.54 -8.72
CA LEU A 140 16.32 0.19 -8.95
C LEU A 140 17.53 -0.74 -9.03
N SER A 141 17.65 -1.75 -8.17
CA SER A 141 18.82 -2.64 -8.15
C SER A 141 18.93 -3.52 -9.39
N ILE A 142 17.81 -3.88 -10.01
CA ILE A 142 17.77 -4.67 -11.25
C ILE A 142 17.54 -3.81 -12.52
N ASN A 143 17.66 -2.48 -12.39
CA ASN A 143 17.52 -1.49 -13.47
C ASN A 143 16.24 -1.68 -14.30
N VAL A 144 15.07 -1.71 -13.63
CA VAL A 144 13.77 -1.70 -14.31
C VAL A 144 13.51 -0.34 -14.94
N LYS A 145 12.95 -0.34 -16.16
CA LYS A 145 12.50 0.89 -16.83
C LYS A 145 11.45 1.61 -15.97
N GLU A 146 11.55 2.92 -15.84
CA GLU A 146 10.63 3.71 -15.02
C GLU A 146 9.16 3.55 -15.47
N GLU A 147 8.92 3.43 -16.79
CA GLU A 147 7.60 3.15 -17.36
C GLU A 147 7.00 1.84 -16.82
N THR A 148 7.80 0.76 -16.80
CA THR A 148 7.40 -0.55 -16.27
C THR A 148 7.12 -0.46 -14.77
N PHE A 149 7.94 0.28 -14.02
CA PHE A 149 7.71 0.51 -12.58
C PHE A 149 6.38 1.22 -12.33
N ILE A 150 6.12 2.30 -13.07
CA ILE A 150 4.91 3.10 -12.93
C ILE A 150 3.68 2.26 -13.26
N LEU A 151 3.72 1.50 -14.36
CA LEU A 151 2.61 0.65 -14.79
C LEU A 151 2.31 -0.46 -13.77
N LEU A 152 3.35 -1.15 -13.29
CA LEU A 152 3.19 -2.22 -12.30
C LEU A 152 2.64 -1.68 -10.98
N ASN A 153 3.17 -0.57 -10.48
CA ASN A 153 2.70 0.04 -9.24
C ASN A 153 1.27 0.55 -9.36
N ALA A 154 0.88 1.13 -10.50
CA ALA A 154 -0.50 1.55 -10.73
C ALA A 154 -1.46 0.35 -10.74
N ALA A 155 -1.09 -0.74 -11.41
CA ALA A 155 -1.89 -1.96 -11.44
C ALA A 155 -2.05 -2.56 -10.04
N ASP A 156 -0.96 -2.65 -9.26
CA ASP A 156 -1.00 -3.14 -7.88
C ASP A 156 -1.91 -2.29 -6.99
N VAL A 157 -1.80 -0.95 -7.04
CA VAL A 157 -2.64 -0.05 -6.23
C VAL A 157 -4.13 -0.25 -6.54
N VAL A 158 -4.49 -0.38 -7.82
CA VAL A 158 -5.89 -0.60 -8.22
C VAL A 158 -6.39 -1.96 -7.74
N LEU A 159 -5.63 -3.03 -7.99
CA LEU A 159 -6.01 -4.39 -7.59
C LEU A 159 -6.05 -4.55 -6.07
N SER A 160 -5.06 -4.02 -5.36
CA SER A 160 -5.01 -3.98 -3.90
C SER A 160 -6.18 -3.18 -3.32
N GLY A 161 -6.58 -2.08 -3.97
CA GLY A 161 -7.78 -1.32 -3.60
C GLY A 161 -9.06 -2.15 -3.72
N ILE A 162 -9.24 -2.85 -4.85
CA ILE A 162 -10.38 -3.75 -5.07
C ILE A 162 -10.36 -4.90 -4.04
N TYR A 163 -9.20 -5.51 -3.82
CA TYR A 163 -9.01 -6.58 -2.85
C TYR A 163 -9.33 -6.13 -1.42
N LEU A 164 -8.91 -4.92 -1.04
CA LEU A 164 -9.24 -4.34 0.26
C LEU A 164 -10.75 -4.16 0.44
N ILE A 165 -11.44 -3.63 -0.58
CA ILE A 165 -12.90 -3.50 -0.56
C ILE A 165 -13.56 -4.87 -0.43
N PHE A 166 -13.08 -5.87 -1.18
CA PHE A 166 -13.56 -7.25 -1.07
C PHE A 166 -13.38 -7.80 0.35
N LEU A 167 -12.21 -7.61 0.98
CA LEU A 167 -11.93 -8.09 2.32
C LEU A 167 -12.91 -7.54 3.37
N ILE A 168 -13.15 -6.23 3.35
CA ILE A 168 -13.98 -5.56 4.36
C ILE A 168 -15.48 -5.72 4.13
N THR A 169 -15.92 -6.13 2.93
CA THR A 169 -17.35 -6.25 2.61
C THR A 169 -17.81 -7.70 2.54
N VAL A 170 -17.20 -8.49 1.66
CA VAL A 170 -17.64 -9.84 1.31
C VAL A 170 -16.84 -10.88 2.07
N ALA A 171 -15.51 -10.75 2.11
CA ALA A 171 -14.67 -11.77 2.71
C ALA A 171 -14.94 -11.93 4.20
N GLN A 172 -15.13 -10.84 4.96
CA GLN A 172 -15.49 -10.94 6.38
C GLN A 172 -16.76 -11.78 6.58
N ARG A 173 -17.80 -11.59 5.75
CA ARG A 173 -19.06 -12.35 5.86
C ARG A 173 -18.90 -13.82 5.48
N LEU A 174 -18.10 -14.11 4.45
CA LEU A 174 -17.85 -15.48 4.00
C LEU A 174 -16.95 -16.24 4.97
N LEU A 175 -15.88 -15.61 5.45
CA LEU A 175 -14.91 -16.22 6.35
C LEU A 175 -15.52 -16.51 7.72
N LEU A 176 -16.36 -15.62 8.27
CA LEU A 176 -17.11 -15.87 9.50
C LEU A 176 -18.13 -17.03 9.40
N LYS A 177 -18.37 -17.57 8.20
CA LYS A 177 -19.20 -18.78 8.01
C LYS A 177 -18.41 -20.08 8.21
N PHE A 178 -17.08 -20.03 8.04
CA PHE A 178 -16.20 -21.21 8.07
C PHE A 178 -15.13 -21.15 9.18
N LEU A 179 -14.77 -19.95 9.64
CA LEU A 179 -13.85 -19.68 10.74
C LEU A 179 -14.64 -19.04 11.90
N PRO A 180 -14.34 -19.41 13.16
CA PRO A 180 -15.01 -18.87 14.34
C PRO A 180 -14.82 -17.35 14.49
#